data_AF-A0A2D8NJT2-F1
#
_entry.id   AF-A0A2D8NJT2-F1
#
_cell.length_a   1.000
_cell.length_b   1.000
_cell.length_c   1.000
_cell.angle_alpha   90.00
_cell.angle_beta   90.00
_cell.angle_gamma   90.00
#
_symmetry.space_group_name_H-M   'P 1'
#
loop_
_entity.id
_entity.type
_entity.pdbx_description
1 polymer ?
#
loop_
_entity_poly.entity_id
_entity_poly.type
_entity_poly.pdbx_seq_one_letter_code
_entity_poly.pdbx_strand_id
1 'polypeptide(L)'
;MTERRTSRAAAEDRSEPRAMRTRARVQEAILAAASAGDIADLTVAEIARRADVHRVTFYKHWETAAAAVTDAFTQLVDELAEVTFDQADPLADPGRVADAYRAALDRQVREIIERRTTYRHLFALAGGAFAASVESALRARADLVVAELARAGTDVPGAADGTAAAYVAAGVTAALRELARSDATDVPAAAAAIEAQLPRWWPAPSNPQPPAAIERSRRE
;
A
#
# COMPACT_ATOMS: atom_id res chain seq x y z
N MET A 1 25.74 -1.32 -36.90
CA MET A 1 25.38 -1.80 -35.53
C MET A 1 24.38 -0.87 -34.80
N THR A 2 24.08 0.32 -35.35
CA THR A 2 23.22 1.34 -34.71
C THR A 2 21.71 1.15 -34.95
N GLU A 3 21.29 0.59 -36.10
CA GLU A 3 19.86 0.45 -36.46
C GLU A 3 19.07 -0.60 -35.66
N ARG A 4 19.75 -1.64 -35.13
CA ARG A 4 19.08 -2.67 -34.31
C ARG A 4 18.71 -2.17 -32.91
N ARG A 5 19.35 -1.11 -32.41
CA ARG A 5 19.04 -0.53 -31.09
C ARG A 5 17.82 0.39 -31.15
N THR A 6 17.66 1.16 -32.23
CA THR A 6 16.53 2.07 -32.43
C THR A 6 15.21 1.35 -32.71
N SER A 7 15.21 0.23 -33.44
CA SER A 7 13.96 -0.53 -33.70
C SER A 7 13.43 -1.27 -32.47
N ARG A 8 14.33 -1.70 -31.57
CA ARG A 8 13.99 -2.36 -30.30
C ARG A 8 13.39 -1.37 -29.30
N ALA A 9 14.00 -0.20 -29.13
CA ALA A 9 13.47 0.85 -28.26
C ALA A 9 12.06 1.32 -28.69
N ALA A 10 11.82 1.48 -30.00
CA ALA A 10 10.50 1.85 -30.52
C ALA A 10 9.46 0.72 -30.41
N ALA A 11 9.88 -0.55 -30.35
CA ALA A 11 9.00 -1.68 -30.09
C ALA A 11 8.70 -1.82 -28.59
N GLU A 12 9.67 -1.53 -27.73
CA GLU A 12 9.53 -1.46 -26.26
C GLU A 12 8.55 -0.35 -25.87
N ASP A 13 8.71 0.86 -26.41
CA ASP A 13 7.81 2.01 -26.24
C ASP A 13 6.36 1.72 -26.69
N ARG A 14 6.15 1.05 -27.82
CA ARG A 14 4.79 0.63 -28.23
C ARG A 14 4.19 -0.51 -27.39
N SER A 15 5.03 -1.25 -26.67
CA SER A 15 4.61 -2.39 -25.85
C SER A 15 4.21 -1.97 -24.43
N GLU A 16 4.79 -0.89 -23.92
CA GLU A 16 4.56 -0.37 -22.58
C GLU A 16 3.09 0.09 -22.35
N PRO A 17 2.46 0.88 -23.24
CA PRO A 17 1.03 1.22 -23.13
C PRO A 17 0.10 0.01 -23.20
N ARG A 18 0.53 -1.09 -23.82
CA ARG A 18 -0.27 -2.33 -23.88
C ARG A 18 -0.09 -3.16 -22.62
N ALA A 19 1.13 -3.23 -22.08
CA ALA A 19 1.43 -3.87 -20.81
C ALA A 19 0.67 -3.18 -19.66
N MET A 20 0.71 -1.84 -19.58
CA MET A 20 -0.02 -1.07 -18.57
C MET A 20 -1.53 -1.32 -18.63
N ARG A 21 -2.13 -1.25 -19.82
CA ARG A 21 -3.57 -1.55 -19.99
C ARG A 21 -3.92 -2.98 -19.59
N THR A 22 -3.07 -3.94 -19.89
CA THR A 22 -3.27 -5.34 -19.47
C THR A 22 -3.25 -5.46 -17.95
N ARG A 23 -2.25 -4.86 -17.29
CA ARG A 23 -2.15 -4.84 -15.82
C ARG A 23 -3.36 -4.20 -15.18
N ALA A 24 -3.78 -3.03 -15.64
CA ALA A 24 -4.96 -2.33 -15.12
C ALA A 24 -6.24 -3.17 -15.22
N ARG A 25 -6.51 -3.80 -16.37
CA ARG A 25 -7.70 -4.66 -16.55
C ARG A 25 -7.67 -5.89 -15.65
N VAL A 26 -6.49 -6.49 -15.45
CA VAL A 26 -6.33 -7.64 -14.55
C VAL A 26 -6.51 -7.23 -13.09
N GLN A 27 -5.93 -6.11 -12.68
CA GLN A 27 -6.10 -5.53 -11.35
C GLN A 27 -7.59 -5.25 -11.08
N GLU A 28 -8.28 -4.58 -11.99
CA GLU A 28 -9.72 -4.30 -11.89
C GLU A 28 -10.54 -5.58 -11.73
N ALA A 29 -10.29 -6.60 -12.56
CA ALA A 29 -10.98 -7.88 -12.49
C ALA A 29 -10.77 -8.61 -11.15
N ILE A 30 -9.56 -8.54 -10.59
CA ILE A 30 -9.23 -9.14 -9.30
C ILE A 30 -9.92 -8.38 -8.15
N LEU A 31 -9.87 -7.05 -8.14
CA LEU A 31 -10.50 -6.24 -7.09
C LEU A 31 -12.03 -6.35 -7.12
N ALA A 32 -12.62 -6.47 -8.31
CA ALA A 32 -14.05 -6.76 -8.48
C ALA A 32 -14.41 -8.15 -7.92
N ALA A 33 -13.58 -9.17 -8.19
CA ALA A 33 -13.78 -10.50 -7.64
C ALA A 33 -13.68 -10.54 -6.11
N ALA A 34 -12.72 -9.80 -5.54
CA ALA A 34 -12.57 -9.68 -4.10
C ALA A 34 -13.79 -9.05 -3.44
N SER A 35 -14.39 -8.05 -4.08
CA SER A 35 -15.61 -7.39 -3.59
C SER A 35 -16.83 -8.31 -3.60
N ALA A 36 -16.82 -9.35 -4.45
CA ALA A 36 -17.85 -10.40 -4.48
C ALA A 36 -17.58 -11.57 -3.50
N GLY A 37 -16.40 -11.60 -2.85
CA GLY A 37 -16.00 -12.68 -1.92
C GLY A 37 -15.30 -13.88 -2.58
N ASP A 38 -14.98 -13.83 -3.88
CA ASP A 38 -14.52 -14.97 -4.67
C ASP A 38 -12.98 -15.13 -4.74
N ILE A 39 -12.21 -14.46 -3.87
CA ILE A 39 -10.76 -14.32 -4.10
C ILE A 39 -9.94 -15.58 -3.83
N ALA A 40 -10.38 -16.44 -2.91
CA ALA A 40 -9.60 -17.61 -2.48
C ALA A 40 -9.44 -18.67 -3.59
N ASP A 41 -10.41 -18.76 -4.50
CA ASP A 41 -10.47 -19.77 -5.57
C ASP A 41 -10.21 -19.19 -6.97
N LEU A 42 -9.67 -17.96 -7.04
CA LEU A 42 -9.44 -17.28 -8.31
C LEU A 42 -8.37 -18.00 -9.13
N THR A 43 -8.76 -18.57 -10.28
CA THR A 43 -7.84 -19.23 -11.20
C THR A 43 -7.33 -18.29 -12.28
N VAL A 44 -6.18 -18.60 -12.89
CA VAL A 44 -5.66 -17.85 -14.05
C VAL A 44 -6.68 -17.76 -15.18
N ALA A 45 -7.42 -18.84 -15.44
CA ALA A 45 -8.44 -18.87 -16.49
C ALA A 45 -9.59 -17.90 -16.18
N GLU A 46 -10.03 -17.86 -14.92
CA GLU A 46 -11.10 -16.98 -14.50
C GLU A 46 -10.67 -15.51 -14.51
N ILE A 47 -9.46 -15.20 -14.02
CA ILE A 47 -8.89 -13.84 -14.10
C ILE A 47 -8.79 -13.39 -15.55
N ALA A 48 -8.21 -14.21 -16.42
CA ALA A 48 -8.03 -13.89 -17.83
C ALA A 48 -9.37 -13.63 -18.54
N ARG A 49 -10.39 -14.44 -18.21
CA ARG A 49 -11.76 -14.28 -18.72
C ARG A 49 -12.40 -12.98 -18.22
N ARG A 50 -12.35 -12.69 -16.91
CA ARG A 50 -12.93 -11.47 -16.32
C ARG A 50 -12.26 -10.20 -16.82
N ALA A 51 -10.94 -10.23 -16.99
CA ALA A 51 -10.15 -9.11 -17.51
C ALA A 51 -10.20 -8.98 -19.05
N ASP A 52 -10.84 -9.93 -19.75
CA ASP A 52 -10.86 -10.04 -21.21
C ASP A 52 -9.44 -9.93 -21.83
N VAL A 53 -8.57 -10.80 -21.34
CA VAL A 53 -7.19 -10.98 -21.83
C VAL A 53 -6.92 -12.44 -22.16
N HIS A 54 -6.06 -12.70 -23.14
CA HIS A 54 -5.61 -14.08 -23.39
C HIS A 54 -4.70 -14.58 -22.27
N ARG A 55 -4.79 -15.88 -21.94
CA ARG A 55 -3.88 -16.53 -20.96
C ARG A 55 -2.40 -16.35 -21.28
N VAL A 56 -2.05 -16.39 -22.57
CA VAL A 56 -0.65 -16.13 -23.02
C VAL A 56 -0.21 -14.71 -22.67
N THR A 57 -1.11 -13.73 -22.70
CA THR A 57 -0.82 -12.35 -22.28
C THR A 57 -0.69 -12.26 -20.76
N PHE A 58 -1.56 -12.95 -20.00
CA PHE A 58 -1.44 -13.04 -18.54
C PHE A 58 -0.06 -13.54 -18.11
N TYR A 59 0.41 -14.66 -18.69
CA TYR A 59 1.70 -15.26 -18.33
C TYR A 59 2.92 -14.41 -18.70
N LYS A 60 2.77 -13.31 -19.44
CA LYS A 60 3.85 -12.33 -19.64
C LYS A 60 4.09 -11.44 -18.42
N HIS A 61 3.13 -11.39 -17.50
CA HIS A 61 3.16 -10.48 -16.35
C HIS A 61 3.17 -11.22 -15.02
N TRP A 62 2.51 -12.38 -14.94
CA TRP A 62 2.43 -13.15 -13.70
C TRP A 62 2.57 -14.65 -13.96
N GLU A 63 3.35 -15.32 -13.11
CA GLU A 63 3.55 -16.77 -13.18
C GLU A 63 2.33 -17.55 -12.65
N THR A 64 1.61 -16.97 -11.68
CA THR A 64 0.49 -17.62 -10.99
C THR A 64 -0.65 -16.63 -10.72
N ALA A 65 -1.84 -17.16 -10.44
CA ALA A 65 -2.97 -16.35 -9.98
C ALA A 65 -2.65 -15.64 -8.66
N ALA A 66 -1.98 -16.32 -7.72
CA ALA A 66 -1.54 -15.75 -6.45
C ALA A 66 -0.58 -14.56 -6.64
N ALA A 67 0.33 -14.63 -7.63
CA ALA A 67 1.21 -13.52 -7.97
C ALA A 67 0.43 -12.32 -8.53
N ALA A 68 -0.56 -12.55 -9.40
CA ALA A 68 -1.42 -11.48 -9.92
C ALA A 68 -2.28 -10.83 -8.83
N VAL A 69 -2.81 -11.64 -7.91
CA VAL A 69 -3.58 -11.15 -6.77
C VAL A 69 -2.69 -10.33 -5.82
N THR A 70 -1.49 -10.84 -5.51
CA THR A 70 -0.51 -10.13 -4.67
C THR A 70 -0.15 -8.77 -5.29
N ASP A 71 0.14 -8.74 -6.59
CA ASP A 71 0.46 -7.52 -7.33
C ASP A 71 -0.72 -6.52 -7.30
N ALA A 72 -1.93 -6.97 -7.60
CA ALA A 72 -3.13 -6.11 -7.61
C ALA A 72 -3.42 -5.46 -6.25
N PHE A 73 -3.31 -6.23 -5.15
CA PHE A 73 -3.53 -5.70 -3.81
C PHE A 73 -2.36 -4.88 -3.29
N THR A 74 -1.13 -5.18 -3.69
CA THR A 74 0.03 -4.34 -3.36
C THR A 74 -0.11 -2.98 -4.02
N GLN A 75 -0.52 -2.95 -5.30
CA GLN A 75 -0.73 -1.70 -6.02
C GLN A 75 -1.88 -0.89 -5.40
N LEU A 76 -2.98 -1.53 -5.01
CA LEU A 76 -4.06 -0.85 -4.28
C LEU A 76 -3.57 -0.24 -2.96
N VAL A 77 -2.79 -0.99 -2.16
CA VAL A 77 -2.23 -0.46 -0.91
C VAL A 77 -1.27 0.70 -1.18
N ASP A 78 -0.45 0.62 -2.21
CA ASP A 78 0.45 1.70 -2.62
C ASP A 78 -0.32 2.97 -3.04
N GLU A 79 -1.39 2.82 -3.82
CA GLU A 79 -2.30 3.91 -4.21
C GLU A 79 -2.96 4.55 -2.98
N LEU A 80 -3.40 3.74 -2.00
CA LEU A 80 -3.99 4.24 -0.76
C LEU A 80 -2.96 4.96 0.13
N ALA A 81 -1.72 4.48 0.12
CA ALA A 81 -0.57 5.04 0.84
C ALA A 81 0.01 6.31 0.19
N GLU A 82 -0.51 6.74 -0.95
CA GLU A 82 -0.06 7.94 -1.62
C GLU A 82 -0.25 9.19 -0.74
N VAL A 83 0.85 9.89 -0.51
CA VAL A 83 0.86 11.19 0.17
C VAL A 83 1.07 12.26 -0.89
N THR A 84 0.05 13.07 -1.14
CA THR A 84 0.17 14.21 -2.06
C THR A 84 0.74 15.40 -1.31
N PHE A 85 1.92 15.83 -1.73
CA PHE A 85 2.54 17.07 -1.28
C PHE A 85 2.25 18.15 -2.31
N ASP A 86 1.61 19.26 -1.92
CA ASP A 86 1.45 20.39 -2.82
C ASP A 86 2.82 20.95 -3.18
N GLN A 87 3.20 20.86 -4.46
CA GLN A 87 4.48 21.37 -4.96
C GLN A 87 4.49 22.91 -5.04
N ALA A 88 3.32 23.56 -5.06
CA ALA A 88 3.19 25.02 -5.10
C ALA A 88 3.27 25.66 -3.70
N ASP A 89 3.05 24.88 -2.64
CA ASP A 89 3.23 25.24 -1.25
C ASP A 89 3.98 24.09 -0.55
N PRO A 90 5.32 24.00 -0.73
CA PRO A 90 6.10 22.94 -0.10
C PRO A 90 5.79 22.94 1.39
N LEU A 91 5.55 21.75 1.96
CA LEU A 91 5.23 21.59 3.37
C LEU A 91 6.44 22.01 4.23
N ALA A 92 6.59 23.32 4.45
CA ALA A 92 7.54 23.90 5.39
C ALA A 92 7.17 23.58 6.85
N ASP A 93 6.01 22.95 7.06
CA ASP A 93 5.48 22.55 8.35
C ASP A 93 5.45 21.01 8.46
N PRO A 94 6.26 20.41 9.36
CA PRO A 94 6.21 18.99 9.67
C PRO A 94 4.80 18.49 10.08
N GLY A 95 3.97 19.35 10.69
CA GLY A 95 2.60 19.00 11.08
C GLY A 95 1.72 18.67 9.88
N ARG A 96 1.85 19.40 8.77
CA ARG A 96 1.13 19.12 7.53
C ARG A 96 1.58 17.82 6.87
N VAL A 97 2.85 17.46 7.02
CA VAL A 97 3.38 16.15 6.55
C VAL A 97 2.73 15.01 7.34
N ALA A 98 2.63 15.16 8.67
CA ALA A 98 1.93 14.22 9.53
C ALA A 98 0.43 14.11 9.18
N ASP A 99 -0.25 15.23 8.91
CA ASP A 99 -1.67 15.21 8.51
C ASP A 99 -1.88 14.45 7.20
N ALA A 100 -1.01 14.66 6.20
CA ALA A 100 -1.08 14.00 4.92
C ALA A 100 -0.82 12.48 5.04
N TYR A 101 0.13 12.09 5.90
CA TYR A 101 0.38 10.68 6.22
C TYR A 101 -0.80 10.05 6.99
N ARG A 102 -1.37 10.75 7.96
CA ARG A 102 -2.57 10.31 8.70
C ARG A 102 -3.73 10.06 7.75
N ALA A 103 -3.99 10.97 6.81
CA ALA A 103 -5.03 10.78 5.80
C ALA A 103 -4.78 9.53 4.92
N ALA A 104 -3.53 9.23 4.60
CA ALA A 104 -3.17 8.01 3.88
C ALA A 104 -3.35 6.75 4.75
N LEU A 105 -3.03 6.83 6.04
CA LEU A 105 -3.24 5.73 6.98
C LEU A 105 -4.75 5.45 7.18
N ASP A 106 -5.58 6.48 7.30
CA ASP A 106 -7.04 6.34 7.39
C ASP A 106 -7.65 5.59 6.20
N ARG A 107 -7.16 5.89 4.98
CA ARG A 107 -7.59 5.18 3.76
C ARG A 107 -7.20 3.71 3.79
N GLN A 108 -5.97 3.40 4.19
CA GLN A 108 -5.48 2.02 4.31
C GLN A 108 -6.26 1.24 5.38
N VAL A 109 -6.47 1.83 6.55
CA VAL A 109 -7.23 1.23 7.66
C VAL A 109 -8.66 0.95 7.24
N ARG A 110 -9.32 1.91 6.58
CA ARG A 110 -10.68 1.73 6.04
C ARG A 110 -10.76 0.56 5.06
N GLU A 111 -9.87 0.52 4.09
CA GLU A 111 -9.83 -0.57 3.10
C GLU A 111 -9.67 -1.95 3.76
N ILE A 112 -8.76 -2.07 4.74
CA ILE A 112 -8.55 -3.33 5.45
C ILE A 112 -9.80 -3.71 6.28
N ILE A 113 -10.47 -2.75 6.90
CA ILE A 113 -11.70 -3.02 7.66
C ILE A 113 -12.83 -3.47 6.71
N GLU A 114 -12.99 -2.81 5.56
CA GLU A 114 -14.01 -3.11 4.56
C GLU A 114 -13.80 -4.50 3.90
N ARG A 115 -12.54 -4.87 3.62
CA ARG A 115 -12.18 -6.15 2.98
C ARG A 115 -11.39 -7.09 3.89
N ARG A 116 -11.69 -7.09 5.20
CA ARG A 116 -10.90 -7.78 6.23
C ARG A 116 -10.61 -9.25 5.94
N THR A 117 -11.61 -10.01 5.50
CA THR A 117 -11.45 -11.43 5.20
C THR A 117 -10.43 -11.65 4.07
N THR A 118 -10.47 -10.83 3.03
CA THR A 118 -9.51 -10.85 1.92
C THR A 118 -8.09 -10.57 2.41
N TYR A 119 -7.87 -9.46 3.13
CA TYR A 119 -6.54 -9.13 3.65
C TYR A 119 -6.01 -10.18 4.63
N ARG A 120 -6.88 -10.75 5.47
CA ARG A 120 -6.52 -11.86 6.36
C ARG A 120 -6.02 -13.08 5.58
N HIS A 121 -6.70 -13.45 4.49
CA HIS A 121 -6.24 -14.53 3.61
C HIS A 121 -4.94 -14.17 2.90
N LEU A 122 -4.79 -12.96 2.37
CA LEU A 122 -3.57 -12.53 1.68
C LEU A 122 -2.34 -12.56 2.60
N PHE A 123 -2.48 -12.05 3.82
CA PHE A 123 -1.40 -12.11 4.82
C PHE A 123 -1.10 -13.53 5.33
N ALA A 124 -2.01 -14.49 5.16
CA ALA A 124 -1.82 -15.88 5.59
C ALA A 124 -1.28 -16.80 4.47
N LEU A 125 -1.79 -16.68 3.24
CA LEU A 125 -1.55 -17.61 2.13
C LEU A 125 -0.28 -17.30 1.34
N ALA A 126 0.27 -16.09 1.44
CA ALA A 126 1.34 -15.65 0.56
C ALA A 126 2.76 -16.02 1.03
N GLY A 127 2.96 -16.91 2.01
CA GLY A 127 4.31 -17.26 2.49
C GLY A 127 5.17 -16.07 2.94
N GLY A 128 4.53 -14.93 3.26
CA GLY A 128 5.18 -13.64 3.52
C GLY A 128 5.37 -12.74 2.29
N ALA A 129 5.20 -13.23 1.06
CA ALA A 129 5.39 -12.46 -0.17
C ALA A 129 4.49 -11.22 -0.24
N PHE A 130 3.20 -11.35 0.10
CA PHE A 130 2.30 -10.20 0.15
C PHE A 130 2.75 -9.15 1.18
N ALA A 131 3.14 -9.58 2.38
CA ALA A 131 3.67 -8.68 3.39
C ALA A 131 4.95 -7.97 2.92
N ALA A 132 5.87 -8.71 2.27
CA ALA A 132 7.09 -8.14 1.71
C ALA A 132 6.81 -7.14 0.58
N SER A 133 5.84 -7.43 -0.30
CA SER A 133 5.42 -6.52 -1.36
C SER A 133 4.78 -5.24 -0.80
N VAL A 134 3.90 -5.35 0.20
CA VAL A 134 3.33 -4.20 0.90
C VAL A 134 4.41 -3.39 1.61
N GLU A 135 5.32 -4.05 2.33
CA GLU A 135 6.43 -3.37 3.02
C GLU A 135 7.32 -2.61 2.03
N SER A 136 7.66 -3.23 0.89
CA SER A 136 8.43 -2.60 -0.17
C SER A 136 7.73 -1.36 -0.76
N ALA A 137 6.42 -1.43 -0.98
CA ALA A 137 5.63 -0.28 -1.45
C ALA A 137 5.58 0.84 -0.38
N LEU A 138 5.24 0.50 0.86
CA LEU A 138 5.18 1.45 1.96
C LEU A 138 6.55 2.06 2.28
N ARG A 139 7.64 1.32 2.05
CA ARG A 139 9.01 1.81 2.18
C ARG A 139 9.27 2.94 1.19
N ALA A 140 8.93 2.76 -0.08
CA ALA A 140 9.09 3.81 -1.09
C ALA A 140 8.31 5.07 -0.74
N ARG A 141 7.09 4.93 -0.20
CA ARG A 141 6.27 6.06 0.28
C ARG A 141 6.87 6.72 1.52
N ALA A 142 7.34 5.93 2.48
CA ALA A 142 7.96 6.43 3.70
C ALA A 142 9.27 7.18 3.42
N ASP A 143 10.04 6.78 2.40
CA ASP A 143 11.25 7.50 1.99
C ASP A 143 10.93 8.93 1.52
N LEU A 144 9.83 9.12 0.78
CA LEU A 144 9.37 10.45 0.39
C LEU A 144 9.00 11.28 1.62
N VAL A 145 8.22 10.71 2.55
CA VAL A 145 7.79 11.40 3.78
C VAL A 145 9.00 11.78 4.65
N VAL A 146 9.95 10.86 4.87
CA VAL A 146 11.16 11.12 5.65
C VAL A 146 12.01 12.21 5.00
N ALA A 147 12.13 12.22 3.68
CA ALA A 147 12.85 13.27 2.97
C ALA A 147 12.18 14.64 3.14
N GLU A 148 10.85 14.72 3.08
CA GLU A 148 10.11 15.96 3.34
C GLU A 148 10.24 16.43 4.80
N LEU A 149 10.15 15.53 5.77
CA LEU A 149 10.36 15.86 7.19
C LEU A 149 11.77 16.43 7.44
N ALA A 150 12.79 15.83 6.84
CA ALA A 150 14.16 16.30 6.93
C ALA A 150 14.34 17.67 6.27
N ARG A 151 13.72 17.91 5.10
CA ARG A 151 13.71 19.23 4.44
C ARG A 151 13.03 20.30 5.27
N ALA A 152 11.97 19.93 6.00
CA ALA A 152 11.26 20.82 6.93
C ALA A 152 12.00 21.02 8.27
N GLY A 153 13.21 20.47 8.44
CA GLY A 153 14.06 20.68 9.61
C GLY A 153 13.83 19.72 10.77
N THR A 154 13.07 18.63 10.56
CA THR A 154 12.94 17.56 11.56
C THR A 154 14.24 16.75 11.61
N ASP A 155 14.80 16.54 12.81
CA ASP A 155 15.91 15.61 13.00
C ASP A 155 15.38 14.17 12.93
N VAL A 156 15.62 13.49 11.81
CA VAL A 156 15.16 12.12 11.55
C VAL A 156 16.37 11.17 11.56
N PRO A 157 16.59 10.42 12.66
CA PRO A 157 17.66 9.44 12.76
C PRO A 157 17.58 8.38 11.66
N GLY A 158 18.68 8.15 10.94
CA GLY A 158 18.72 7.17 9.86
C GLY A 158 17.95 7.57 8.60
N ALA A 159 17.67 8.87 8.40
CA ALA A 159 17.10 9.35 7.14
C ALA A 159 18.06 9.11 5.95
N ALA A 160 19.35 9.36 6.12
CA ALA A 160 20.34 9.30 5.05
C ALA A 160 20.68 7.87 4.58
N ASP A 161 20.61 6.89 5.48
CA ASP A 161 20.87 5.48 5.18
C ASP A 161 19.57 4.67 4.97
N GLY A 162 18.41 5.34 5.07
CA GLY A 162 17.10 4.73 4.95
C GLY A 162 16.68 3.91 6.18
N THR A 163 17.39 3.88 7.30
CA THR A 163 16.91 3.10 8.46
C THR A 163 15.55 3.58 8.97
N ALA A 164 15.27 4.88 8.89
CA ALA A 164 14.00 5.46 9.34
C ALA A 164 12.78 4.86 8.64
N ALA A 165 12.81 4.76 7.30
CA ALA A 165 11.58 4.58 6.54
C ALA A 165 11.12 3.12 6.21
N ALA A 166 11.89 2.05 6.00
CA ALA A 166 12.74 1.39 6.97
C ALA A 166 11.84 0.84 8.06
N TYR A 167 12.14 1.29 9.26
CA TYR A 167 11.38 1.03 10.45
C TYR A 167 9.88 1.36 10.32
N VAL A 168 9.55 2.52 9.75
CA VAL A 168 8.15 2.96 9.58
C VAL A 168 7.35 1.98 8.71
N ALA A 169 7.84 1.61 7.53
CA ALA A 169 7.15 0.71 6.61
C ALA A 169 6.94 -0.69 7.19
N ALA A 170 7.96 -1.26 7.84
CA ALA A 170 7.84 -2.56 8.49
C ALA A 170 6.83 -2.51 9.65
N GLY A 171 6.88 -1.46 10.48
CA GLY A 171 5.95 -1.25 11.59
C GLY A 171 4.50 -1.12 11.12
N VAL A 172 4.23 -0.28 10.12
CA VAL A 172 2.89 -0.10 9.56
C VAL A 172 2.40 -1.37 8.88
N THR A 173 3.22 -2.05 8.08
CA THR A 173 2.86 -3.35 7.48
C THR A 173 2.46 -4.37 8.55
N ALA A 174 3.23 -4.46 9.63
CA ALA A 174 2.93 -5.35 10.75
C ALA A 174 1.62 -4.99 11.45
N ALA A 175 1.33 -3.69 11.61
CA ALA A 175 0.11 -3.19 12.25
C ALA A 175 -1.14 -3.41 11.37
N LEU A 176 -1.04 -3.16 10.05
CA LEU A 176 -2.10 -3.45 9.07
C LEU A 176 -2.45 -4.94 9.03
N ARG A 177 -1.44 -5.80 9.12
CA ARG A 177 -1.62 -7.25 9.24
C ARG A 177 -2.34 -7.65 10.53
N GLU A 178 -2.05 -6.97 11.65
CA GLU A 178 -2.76 -7.21 12.91
C GLU A 178 -4.21 -6.71 12.85
N LEU A 179 -4.43 -5.54 12.26
CA LEU A 179 -5.76 -5.01 11.99
C LEU A 179 -6.62 -6.00 11.19
N ALA A 180 -6.04 -6.63 10.16
CA ALA A 180 -6.72 -7.65 9.35
C ALA A 180 -7.12 -8.91 10.15
N ARG A 181 -6.48 -9.17 11.30
CA ARG A 181 -6.83 -10.28 12.22
C ARG A 181 -7.77 -9.88 13.35
N SER A 182 -7.87 -8.59 13.63
CA SER A 182 -8.70 -8.03 14.70
C SER A 182 -10.17 -7.86 14.30
N ASP A 183 -11.02 -7.61 15.29
CA ASP A 183 -12.43 -7.24 15.09
C ASP A 183 -12.67 -5.71 15.13
N ALA A 184 -11.61 -4.89 15.06
CA ALA A 184 -11.73 -3.43 15.16
C ALA A 184 -12.50 -2.84 13.97
N THR A 185 -13.55 -2.06 14.24
CA THR A 185 -14.40 -1.43 13.20
C THR A 185 -14.27 0.09 13.13
N ASP A 186 -13.74 0.72 14.19
CA ASP A 186 -13.55 2.17 14.25
C ASP A 186 -12.26 2.56 13.53
N VAL A 187 -12.41 3.14 12.33
CA VAL A 187 -11.29 3.57 11.47
C VAL A 187 -10.43 4.63 12.17
N PRO A 188 -10.97 5.78 12.64
CA PRO A 188 -10.18 6.77 13.37
C PRO A 188 -9.43 6.19 14.58
N ALA A 189 -10.07 5.34 15.38
CA ALA A 189 -9.43 4.75 16.55
C ALA A 189 -8.28 3.81 16.18
N ALA A 190 -8.47 2.97 15.16
CA ALA A 190 -7.44 2.07 14.67
C ALA A 190 -6.25 2.82 14.06
N ALA A 191 -6.50 3.84 13.23
CA ALA A 191 -5.43 4.67 12.66
C ALA A 191 -4.63 5.38 13.75
N ALA A 192 -5.30 5.99 14.74
CA ALA A 192 -4.65 6.65 15.86
C ALA A 192 -3.80 5.69 16.70
N ALA A 193 -4.24 4.43 16.89
CA ALA A 193 -3.47 3.42 17.61
C ALA A 193 -2.18 3.03 16.87
N ILE A 194 -2.23 2.93 15.53
CA ILE A 194 -1.06 2.68 14.68
C ILE A 194 -0.11 3.88 14.71
N GLU A 195 -0.63 5.10 14.56
CA GLU A 195 0.16 6.33 14.61
C GLU A 195 0.85 6.54 15.95
N ALA A 196 0.22 6.13 17.05
CA ALA A 196 0.83 6.18 18.38
C ALA A 196 2.07 5.26 18.53
N GLN A 197 2.33 4.36 17.57
CA GLN A 197 3.54 3.54 17.54
C GLN A 197 4.68 4.19 16.75
N LEU A 198 4.43 5.32 16.06
CA LEU A 198 5.46 5.98 15.27
C LEU A 198 6.59 6.51 16.18
N PRO A 199 7.82 6.60 15.66
CA PRO A 199 8.96 7.07 16.45
C PRO A 199 8.75 8.48 17.01
N ARG A 200 9.41 8.80 18.12
CA ARG A 200 9.27 10.11 18.80
C ARG A 200 9.64 11.33 17.95
N TRP A 201 10.46 11.15 16.91
CA TRP A 201 10.83 12.21 15.96
C TRP A 201 9.72 12.49 14.94
N TRP A 202 8.70 11.63 14.84
CA TRP A 202 7.55 11.85 13.99
C TRP A 202 6.74 13.06 14.52
N PRO A 203 6.45 14.06 13.69
CA PRO A 203 5.77 15.26 14.17
C PRO A 203 4.33 14.96 14.56
N ALA A 204 3.82 15.72 15.53
CA ALA A 204 2.40 15.70 15.83
C ALA A 204 1.61 16.27 14.64
N PRO A 205 0.42 15.73 14.33
CA PRO A 205 -0.48 16.31 13.34
C PRO A 205 -0.88 17.74 13.76
N SER A 206 -1.16 18.60 12.78
CA SER A 206 -1.50 20.01 13.03
C SER A 206 -2.79 20.16 13.85
N ASN A 207 -3.65 19.15 13.84
CA ASN A 207 -4.85 19.04 14.68
C ASN A 207 -4.94 17.66 15.35
N PRO A 208 -4.36 17.48 16.56
CA PRO A 208 -4.33 16.18 17.22
C PRO A 208 -5.71 15.76 17.73
N GLN A 209 -6.23 14.64 17.23
CA GLN A 209 -7.41 14.00 17.80
C GLN A 209 -7.00 13.15 19.00
N PRO A 210 -7.68 13.25 20.17
CA PRO A 210 -7.32 12.47 21.34
C PRO A 210 -7.43 10.97 21.05
N PRO A 211 -6.54 10.13 21.63
CA PRO A 211 -6.63 8.69 21.47
C PRO A 211 -8.00 8.20 21.94
N ALA A 212 -8.56 7.23 21.21
CA ALA A 212 -9.80 6.58 21.60
C ALA A 212 -9.67 6.10 23.05
N ALA A 213 -10.62 6.49 23.90
CA ALA A 213 -10.62 6.06 25.29
C ALA A 213 -10.59 4.53 25.32
N ILE A 214 -9.61 3.94 26.01
CA ILE A 214 -9.62 2.51 26.29
C ILE A 214 -10.83 2.29 27.20
N GLU A 215 -11.94 1.89 26.58
CA GLU A 215 -13.15 1.49 27.29
C GLU A 215 -12.81 0.15 27.94
N ARG A 216 -12.19 0.21 29.12
CA ARG A 216 -11.93 -0.96 29.95
C ARG A 216 -13.30 -1.54 30.24
N SER A 217 -13.67 -2.60 29.54
CA SER A 217 -14.79 -3.46 29.90
C SER A 217 -14.65 -3.76 31.39
N ARG A 218 -15.49 -3.12 32.22
CA ARG A 218 -15.82 -3.62 33.55
C ARG A 218 -16.44 -4.99 33.30
N ARG A 219 -15.62 -6.04 33.40
CA ARG A 219 -16.15 -7.35 33.74
C ARG A 219 -16.48 -7.29 35.23
N GLU A 220 -17.76 -7.52 35.49
CA GLU A 220 -18.38 -7.69 36.81
C GLU A 220 -17.71 -8.79 37.62
#